data_AF-A0A0N8GNZ8-F1
#
_entry.id   AF-A0A0N8GNZ8-F1
#
_cell.length_a   1.000
_cell.length_b   1.000
_cell.length_c   1.000
_cell.angle_alpha   90.00
_cell.angle_beta   90.00
_cell.angle_gamma   90.00
#
_symmetry.space_group_name_H-M   'P 1'
#
loop_
_entity.id
_entity.type
_entity.pdbx_description
1 polymer ?
#
loop_
_entity_poly.entity_id
_entity_poly.type
_entity_poly.pdbx_seq_one_letter_code
_entity_poly.pdbx_strand_id
1 'polypeptide(L)'
;MKQAAIGSLIRTWRQRRHLSQLDLASDANISTKHLSFLETGRSQPSRDMLLHLAEHLEVPLREQNVLLVAAGYAPLFSERSLDDDDLDPAREAIQHVLHGHEPYPAIAINRHWQMIMANNCIDYFLAGVASELLTPPVNVLRLSLHPQGLAPQIVNLAAWKAHLLARLRHQIELTADGSLSELYQELAAYPTNQAHSTPIPAYHETMDIALPFALRTPHGVLSFFSTTMVFGTPIDVTVSELAIEAFFPANTATAELLRQLHAAKTSSRVSN
;
A
#
# COMPACT_ATOMS: atom_id res chain seq x y z
N MET A 1 16.89 30.87 -8.67
CA MET A 1 15.73 30.30 -7.94
C MET A 1 15.62 28.78 -8.06
N LYS A 2 15.67 28.17 -9.27
CA LYS A 2 15.56 26.71 -9.46
C LYS A 2 16.58 25.87 -8.63
N GLN A 3 17.81 26.35 -8.52
CA GLN A 3 18.89 25.64 -7.84
C GLN A 3 18.75 25.58 -6.29
N ALA A 4 18.14 26.60 -5.68
CA ALA A 4 17.83 26.58 -4.25
C ALA A 4 16.69 25.60 -3.93
N ALA A 5 15.75 25.42 -4.86
CA ALA A 5 14.64 24.48 -4.71
C ALA A 5 15.09 23.01 -4.73
N ILE A 6 16.00 22.63 -5.64
CA ILE A 6 16.52 21.25 -5.66
C ILE A 6 17.37 20.92 -4.43
N GLY A 7 18.22 21.85 -3.98
CA GLY A 7 19.02 21.67 -2.77
C GLY A 7 18.15 21.43 -1.53
N SER A 8 17.04 22.17 -1.41
CA SER A 8 16.08 21.94 -0.32
C SER A 8 15.39 20.57 -0.43
N LEU A 9 15.04 20.11 -1.64
CA LEU A 9 14.40 18.81 -1.83
C LEU A 9 15.34 17.65 -1.43
N ILE A 10 16.61 17.69 -1.84
CA ILE A 10 17.62 16.69 -1.44
C ILE A 10 17.75 16.67 0.09
N ARG A 11 17.84 17.85 0.71
CA ARG A 11 17.89 17.96 2.17
C ARG A 11 16.65 17.38 2.84
N THR A 12 15.46 17.63 2.32
CA THR A 12 14.20 17.10 2.85
C THR A 12 14.18 15.57 2.80
N TRP A 13 14.61 14.97 1.68
CA TRP A 13 14.73 13.51 1.55
C TRP A 13 15.74 12.93 2.53
N ARG A 14 16.91 13.57 2.68
CA ARG A 14 17.93 13.15 3.65
C ARG A 14 17.41 13.17 5.08
N GLN A 15 16.76 14.27 5.48
CA GLN A 15 16.21 14.41 6.83
C GLN A 15 15.11 13.38 7.12
N ARG A 16 14.32 13.03 6.11
CA ARG A 16 13.27 12.01 6.18
C ARG A 16 13.83 10.59 6.32
N ARG A 17 15.02 10.33 5.78
CA ARG A 17 15.79 9.09 6.02
C ARG A 17 16.60 9.13 7.31
N HIS A 18 16.48 10.20 8.10
CA HIS A 18 17.23 10.43 9.35
C HIS A 18 18.76 10.40 9.18
N LEU A 19 19.26 10.68 7.98
CA LEU A 19 20.69 10.70 7.67
C LEU A 19 21.29 12.07 7.95
N SER A 20 22.50 12.13 8.51
CA SER A 20 23.30 13.36 8.51
C SER A 20 23.94 13.60 7.13
N GLN A 21 24.48 14.80 6.89
CA GLN A 21 25.26 15.04 5.67
C GLN A 21 26.52 14.16 5.61
N LEU A 22 27.06 13.76 6.76
CA LEU A 22 28.22 12.86 6.80
C LEU A 22 27.81 11.45 6.37
N ASP A 23 26.69 10.94 6.89
CA ASP A 23 26.21 9.59 6.59
C ASP A 23 25.90 9.45 5.10
N LEU A 24 25.05 10.33 4.55
CA LEU A 24 24.70 10.25 3.13
C LEU A 24 25.92 10.42 2.22
N ALA A 25 26.85 11.31 2.55
CA ALA A 25 28.04 11.49 1.73
C ALA A 25 28.96 10.27 1.78
N SER A 26 29.06 9.60 2.93
CA SER A 26 29.78 8.34 3.10
C SER A 26 29.15 7.23 2.27
N ASP A 27 27.83 7.04 2.41
CA ASP A 27 27.09 5.99 1.69
C ASP A 27 27.15 6.20 0.17
N ALA A 28 26.98 7.45 -0.27
CA ALA A 28 27.06 7.83 -1.67
C ALA A 28 28.50 8.01 -2.19
N ASN A 29 29.53 7.74 -1.39
CA ASN A 29 30.94 7.89 -1.78
C ASN A 29 31.25 9.27 -2.43
N ILE A 30 30.75 10.35 -1.82
CA ILE A 30 31.02 11.74 -2.23
C ILE A 30 31.59 12.54 -1.06
N SER A 31 32.18 13.70 -1.34
CA SER A 31 32.61 14.58 -0.25
C SER A 31 31.41 15.25 0.45
N THR A 32 31.44 15.29 1.78
CA THR A 32 30.47 16.04 2.60
C THR A 32 30.36 17.50 2.20
N LYS A 33 31.50 18.12 1.84
CA LYS A 33 31.57 19.48 1.30
C LYS A 33 30.74 19.63 0.01
N HIS A 34 30.85 18.66 -0.90
CA HIS A 34 30.08 18.68 -2.15
C HIS A 34 28.59 18.52 -1.86
N LEU A 35 28.19 17.56 -1.02
CA LEU A 35 26.79 17.40 -0.60
C LEU A 35 26.23 18.68 0.03
N SER A 36 27.00 19.33 0.90
CA SER A 36 26.62 20.62 1.50
C SER A 36 26.40 21.71 0.45
N PHE A 37 27.26 21.78 -0.58
CA PHE A 37 27.09 22.74 -1.67
C PHE A 37 25.86 22.45 -2.53
N LEU A 38 25.52 21.18 -2.74
CA LEU A 38 24.28 20.79 -3.42
C LEU A 38 23.04 21.20 -2.60
N GLU A 39 23.00 20.87 -1.31
CA GLU A 39 21.85 21.20 -0.44
C GLU A 39 21.64 22.72 -0.25
N THR A 40 22.72 23.49 -0.28
CA THR A 40 22.68 24.96 -0.16
C THR A 40 22.52 25.68 -1.50
N GLY A 41 22.46 24.95 -2.61
CA GLY A 41 22.33 25.50 -3.96
C GLY A 41 23.58 26.23 -4.48
N ARG A 42 24.74 26.02 -3.84
CA ARG A 42 26.04 26.57 -4.27
C ARG A 42 26.63 25.83 -5.47
N SER A 43 26.17 24.61 -5.75
CA SER A 43 26.51 23.83 -6.95
C SER A 43 25.26 23.19 -7.55
N GLN A 44 25.26 22.97 -8.86
CA GLN A 44 24.13 22.32 -9.55
C GLN A 44 24.48 20.84 -9.71
N PRO A 45 23.64 19.90 -9.25
CA PRO A 45 23.89 18.49 -9.47
C PRO A 45 23.71 18.15 -10.95
N SER A 46 24.60 17.29 -11.47
CA SER A 46 24.36 16.62 -12.75
C SER A 46 23.16 15.66 -12.61
N ARG A 47 22.63 15.21 -13.75
CA ARG A 47 21.59 14.18 -13.78
C ARG A 47 22.03 12.91 -13.02
N ASP A 48 23.24 12.44 -13.29
CA ASP A 48 23.77 11.22 -12.67
C ASP A 48 23.96 11.40 -11.16
N MET A 49 24.41 12.58 -10.71
CA MET A 49 24.51 12.89 -9.28
C MET A 49 23.15 12.89 -8.59
N LEU A 50 22.08 13.37 -9.26
CA LEU A 50 20.74 13.30 -8.69
C LEU A 50 20.24 11.87 -8.54
N LEU A 51 20.42 11.03 -9.56
CA LEU A 51 20.00 9.63 -9.54
C LEU A 51 20.80 8.85 -8.49
N HIS A 52 22.11 9.10 -8.40
CA HIS A 52 22.99 8.51 -7.39
C HIS A 52 22.54 8.86 -5.97
N LEU A 53 22.27 10.14 -5.70
CA LEU A 53 21.73 10.55 -4.40
C LEU A 53 20.33 9.98 -4.14
N ALA A 54 19.48 9.91 -5.16
CA ALA A 54 18.12 9.38 -5.04
C ALA A 54 18.11 7.89 -4.70
N GLU A 55 19.05 7.10 -5.22
CA GLU A 55 19.24 5.69 -4.88
C GLU A 55 19.59 5.53 -3.39
N HIS A 56 20.62 6.22 -2.91
CA HIS A 56 21.03 6.17 -1.49
C HIS A 56 20.01 6.78 -0.52
N LEU A 57 19.12 7.63 -1.02
CA LEU A 57 18.00 8.19 -0.26
C LEU A 57 16.72 7.35 -0.39
N GLU A 58 16.75 6.24 -1.13
CA GLU A 58 15.59 5.41 -1.43
C GLU A 58 14.37 6.25 -1.86
N VAL A 59 14.60 7.20 -2.77
CA VAL A 59 13.54 8.07 -3.30
C VAL A 59 12.71 7.27 -4.30
N PRO A 60 11.37 7.18 -4.15
CA PRO A 60 10.56 6.42 -5.10
C PRO A 60 10.59 7.05 -6.50
N LEU A 61 10.37 6.25 -7.55
CA LEU A 61 10.61 6.63 -8.95
C LEU A 61 9.88 7.92 -9.37
N ARG A 62 8.64 8.10 -8.90
CA ARG A 62 7.85 9.31 -9.13
C ARG A 62 8.55 10.54 -8.56
N GLU A 63 8.99 10.46 -7.31
CA GLU A 63 9.68 11.55 -6.65
C GLU A 63 11.10 11.77 -7.23
N GLN A 64 11.73 10.75 -7.83
CA GLN A 64 12.93 10.96 -8.65
C GLN A 64 12.64 11.80 -9.89
N ASN A 65 11.53 11.56 -10.58
CA ASN A 65 11.10 12.43 -11.69
C ASN A 65 10.85 13.87 -11.22
N VAL A 66 10.27 14.06 -10.03
CA VAL A 66 10.10 15.40 -9.43
C VAL A 66 11.46 16.08 -9.20
N LEU A 67 12.46 15.36 -8.66
CA LEU A 67 13.81 15.88 -8.48
C LEU A 67 14.47 16.26 -9.82
N LEU A 68 14.35 15.41 -10.84
CA LEU A 68 14.88 15.66 -12.19
C LEU A 68 14.28 16.92 -12.81
N VAL A 69 12.94 17.03 -12.80
CA VAL A 69 12.22 18.19 -13.34
C VAL A 69 12.57 19.47 -12.57
N ALA A 70 12.65 19.40 -11.24
CA ALA A 70 13.04 20.55 -10.41
C ALA A 70 14.46 21.05 -10.73
N ALA A 71 15.37 20.15 -11.12
CA ALA A 71 16.73 20.49 -11.54
C ALA A 71 16.82 20.93 -13.02
N GLY A 72 15.73 20.89 -13.78
CA GLY A 72 15.66 21.27 -15.19
C GLY A 72 15.95 20.15 -16.18
N TYR A 73 15.91 18.89 -15.74
CA TYR A 73 16.05 17.72 -16.60
C TYR A 73 14.67 17.14 -16.97
N ALA A 74 14.62 16.36 -18.05
CA ALA A 74 13.44 15.57 -18.38
C ALA A 74 13.23 14.43 -17.37
N PRO A 75 11.98 14.02 -17.08
CA PRO A 75 11.70 12.82 -16.30
C PRO A 75 12.33 11.60 -16.97
N LEU A 76 12.77 10.64 -16.16
CA LEU A 76 13.44 9.42 -16.64
C LEU A 76 12.50 8.22 -16.62
N PHE A 77 11.69 8.09 -15.56
CA PHE A 77 10.83 6.94 -15.37
C PHE A 77 9.48 7.20 -16.02
N SER A 78 8.99 6.26 -16.82
CA SER A 78 7.67 6.37 -17.43
C SER A 78 6.57 6.24 -16.38
N GLU A 79 5.48 6.95 -16.60
CA GLU A 79 4.26 6.87 -15.80
C GLU A 79 3.11 6.66 -16.76
N ARG A 80 2.81 5.39 -17.05
CA ARG A 80 1.76 4.98 -18.00
C ARG A 80 0.45 4.70 -17.27
N SER A 81 -0.67 4.84 -17.96
CA SER A 81 -1.94 4.35 -17.42
C SER A 81 -1.85 2.82 -17.30
N LEU A 82 -2.40 2.23 -16.23
CA LEU A 82 -2.49 0.78 -16.15
C LEU A 82 -3.35 0.18 -17.27
N ASP A 83 -4.20 0.99 -17.89
CA ASP A 83 -5.02 0.62 -19.05
C ASP A 83 -4.29 0.74 -20.39
N ASP A 84 -3.04 1.22 -20.42
CA ASP A 84 -2.23 1.25 -21.64
C ASP A 84 -1.81 -0.18 -22.03
N ASP A 85 -1.85 -0.48 -23.34
CA ASP A 85 -1.46 -1.79 -23.92
C ASP A 85 -0.04 -2.21 -23.51
N ASP A 86 0.87 -1.24 -23.35
CA ASP A 86 2.25 -1.46 -22.87
C ASP A 86 2.32 -2.12 -21.48
N LEU A 87 1.27 -1.95 -20.65
CA LEU A 87 1.17 -2.53 -19.30
C LEU A 87 0.29 -3.79 -19.24
N ASP A 88 -0.17 -4.32 -20.39
CA ASP A 88 -0.91 -5.58 -20.46
C ASP A 88 -0.17 -6.73 -19.74
N PRO A 89 1.15 -6.96 -19.93
CA PRO A 89 1.84 -8.05 -19.24
C PRO A 89 1.85 -7.90 -17.72
N ALA A 90 1.90 -6.66 -17.21
CA ALA A 90 1.83 -6.40 -15.78
C ALA A 90 0.42 -6.68 -15.24
N ARG A 91 -0.62 -6.30 -15.99
CA ARG A 91 -2.03 -6.56 -15.66
C ARG A 91 -2.32 -8.06 -15.63
N GLU A 92 -1.85 -8.80 -16.64
CA GLU A 92 -1.96 -10.27 -16.69
C GLU A 92 -1.24 -10.94 -15.52
N ALA A 93 -0.03 -10.48 -15.18
CA ALA A 93 0.70 -11.01 -14.03
C ALA A 93 -0.06 -10.81 -12.71
N ILE A 94 -0.65 -9.63 -12.50
CA ILE A 94 -1.51 -9.35 -11.33
C ILE A 94 -2.72 -10.29 -11.35
N GLN A 95 -3.39 -10.45 -12.49
CA GLN A 95 -4.54 -11.34 -12.61
C GLN A 95 -4.20 -12.79 -12.25
N HIS A 96 -3.04 -13.29 -12.70
CA HIS A 96 -2.57 -14.64 -12.36
C HIS A 96 -2.33 -14.81 -10.87
N VAL A 97 -1.70 -13.85 -10.20
CA VAL A 97 -1.48 -13.90 -8.74
C VAL A 97 -2.82 -13.87 -7.99
N LEU A 98 -3.73 -12.98 -8.39
CA LEU A 98 -5.06 -12.86 -7.78
C LEU A 98 -5.88 -14.15 -7.93
N HIS A 99 -5.88 -14.74 -9.13
CA HIS A 99 -6.58 -16.00 -9.39
C HIS A 99 -5.93 -17.17 -8.66
N GLY A 100 -4.60 -17.25 -8.65
CA GLY A 100 -3.85 -18.30 -7.94
C GLY A 100 -4.05 -18.30 -6.42
N HIS A 101 -4.51 -17.19 -5.85
CA HIS A 101 -4.84 -17.08 -4.42
C HIS A 101 -6.25 -17.55 -4.07
N GLU A 102 -7.11 -17.84 -5.06
CA GLU A 102 -8.41 -18.45 -4.79
C GLU A 102 -8.23 -19.85 -4.13
N PRO A 103 -9.01 -20.23 -3.11
CA PRO A 103 -10.31 -19.66 -2.70
C PRO A 103 -10.23 -18.54 -1.65
N TYR A 104 -9.06 -17.92 -1.45
CA TYR A 104 -8.89 -16.87 -0.46
C TYR A 104 -8.96 -15.47 -1.09
N PRO A 105 -9.47 -14.44 -0.37
CA PRO A 105 -9.53 -13.08 -0.92
C PRO A 105 -8.15 -12.49 -1.21
N ALA A 106 -8.02 -11.82 -2.36
CA ALA A 106 -6.86 -10.99 -2.68
C ALA A 106 -7.28 -9.75 -3.48
N ILE A 107 -6.55 -8.65 -3.28
CA ILE A 107 -6.76 -7.38 -3.97
C ILE A 107 -5.44 -6.79 -4.44
N ALA A 108 -5.43 -6.18 -5.61
CA ALA A 108 -4.36 -5.31 -6.07
C ALA A 108 -4.75 -3.86 -5.77
N ILE A 109 -3.80 -3.08 -5.23
CA ILE A 109 -3.98 -1.69 -4.84
C ILE A 109 -2.85 -0.84 -5.41
N ASN A 110 -3.12 0.45 -5.64
CA ASN A 110 -2.09 1.43 -5.96
C ASN A 110 -1.57 2.15 -4.70
N ARG A 111 -0.61 3.08 -4.88
CA ARG A 111 -0.03 3.90 -3.79
C ARG A 111 -1.09 4.63 -2.95
N HIS A 112 -2.22 5.01 -3.54
CA HIS A 112 -3.29 5.73 -2.84
C HIS A 112 -4.32 4.79 -2.21
N TRP A 113 -4.01 3.50 -2.08
CA TRP A 113 -4.91 2.47 -1.55
C TRP A 113 -6.20 2.33 -2.34
N GLN A 114 -6.20 2.72 -3.62
CA GLN A 114 -7.33 2.46 -4.50
C GLN A 114 -7.24 1.02 -4.99
N MET A 115 -8.35 0.30 -4.89
CA MET A 115 -8.48 -1.05 -5.44
C MET A 115 -8.44 -0.97 -6.96
N ILE A 116 -7.47 -1.68 -7.53
CA ILE A 116 -7.24 -1.78 -8.96
C ILE A 116 -7.92 -3.03 -9.51
N MET A 117 -7.70 -4.17 -8.85
CA MET A 117 -8.27 -5.47 -9.20
C MET A 117 -8.53 -6.27 -7.93
N ALA A 118 -9.44 -7.23 -8.00
CA ALA A 118 -9.69 -8.19 -6.93
C ALA A 118 -10.04 -9.54 -7.54
N ASN A 119 -9.76 -10.62 -6.81
CA ASN A 119 -10.27 -11.94 -7.21
C ASN A 119 -11.74 -12.11 -6.82
N ASN A 120 -12.38 -13.19 -7.29
CA ASN A 120 -13.81 -13.41 -7.04
C ASN A 120 -14.14 -13.67 -5.57
N CYS A 121 -13.13 -13.89 -4.72
CA CYS A 121 -13.32 -14.19 -3.31
C CYS A 121 -13.44 -12.92 -2.46
N ILE A 122 -13.25 -11.73 -3.05
CA ILE A 122 -13.45 -10.46 -2.33
C ILE A 122 -14.89 -10.30 -1.79
N ASP A 123 -15.87 -10.89 -2.45
CA ASP A 123 -17.28 -10.87 -2.05
C ASP A 123 -17.52 -11.38 -0.63
N TYR A 124 -16.63 -12.22 -0.09
CA TYR A 124 -16.71 -12.69 1.30
C TYR A 124 -16.60 -11.55 2.32
N PHE A 125 -16.01 -10.42 1.92
CA PHE A 125 -15.91 -9.22 2.76
C PHE A 125 -17.09 -8.26 2.54
N LEU A 126 -17.60 -8.16 1.31
CA LEU A 126 -18.43 -7.02 0.90
C LEU A 126 -19.89 -7.07 1.38
N ALA A 127 -20.31 -8.16 2.04
CA ALA A 127 -21.66 -8.28 2.57
C ALA A 127 -21.99 -7.11 3.52
N GLY A 128 -23.11 -6.41 3.30
CA GLY A 128 -23.57 -5.32 4.16
C GLY A 128 -22.79 -3.99 4.02
N VAL A 129 -21.86 -3.88 3.07
CA VAL A 129 -21.21 -2.62 2.72
C VAL A 129 -22.16 -1.74 1.91
N ALA A 130 -22.18 -0.44 2.22
CA ALA A 130 -22.94 0.54 1.44
C ALA A 130 -22.43 0.67 -0.01
N SER A 131 -23.33 0.71 -0.99
CA SER A 131 -23.00 0.72 -2.42
C SER A 131 -22.13 1.90 -2.85
N GLU A 132 -22.23 3.02 -2.15
CA GLU A 132 -21.45 4.23 -2.40
C GLU A 132 -19.95 3.98 -2.16
N LEU A 133 -19.60 3.09 -1.22
CA LEU A 133 -18.21 2.71 -0.94
C LEU A 133 -17.65 1.70 -1.94
N LEU A 134 -18.51 1.08 -2.75
CA LEU A 134 -18.14 0.12 -3.79
C LEU A 134 -18.09 0.77 -5.18
N THR A 135 -18.45 2.05 -5.30
CA THR A 135 -18.37 2.78 -6.56
C THR A 135 -16.92 3.18 -6.84
N PRO A 136 -16.33 2.81 -7.99
CA PRO A 136 -14.97 3.20 -8.32
C PRO A 136 -14.76 4.72 -8.36
N PRO A 137 -13.59 5.23 -7.93
CA PRO A 137 -12.46 4.49 -7.36
C PRO A 137 -12.70 4.08 -5.90
N VAL A 138 -12.58 2.78 -5.60
CA VAL A 138 -12.76 2.23 -4.25
C VAL A 138 -11.47 2.35 -3.45
N ASN A 139 -11.45 3.15 -2.38
CA ASN A 139 -10.32 3.17 -1.45
C ASN A 139 -10.48 2.08 -0.39
N VAL A 140 -9.53 1.15 -0.30
CA VAL A 140 -9.67 -0.05 0.54
C VAL A 140 -9.56 0.25 2.04
N LEU A 141 -8.86 1.33 2.41
CA LEU A 141 -8.80 1.75 3.82
C LEU A 141 -10.11 2.39 4.27
N ARG A 142 -10.75 3.20 3.41
CA ARG A 142 -12.11 3.70 3.64
C ARG A 142 -13.11 2.55 3.70
N LEU A 143 -13.07 1.64 2.72
CA LEU A 143 -13.90 0.43 2.71
C LEU A 143 -13.76 -0.35 4.03
N SER A 144 -12.54 -0.51 4.54
CA SER A 144 -12.28 -1.25 5.78
C SER A 144 -12.76 -0.53 7.04
N LEU A 145 -12.57 0.78 7.15
CA LEU A 145 -12.71 1.50 8.43
C LEU A 145 -13.96 2.39 8.50
N HIS A 146 -14.63 2.66 7.38
CA HIS A 146 -15.82 3.51 7.35
C HIS A 146 -16.97 2.85 8.14
N PRO A 147 -17.79 3.62 8.90
CA PRO A 147 -18.92 3.07 9.66
C PRO A 147 -19.98 2.35 8.82
N GLN A 148 -20.09 2.70 7.53
CA GLN A 148 -20.97 2.04 6.56
C GLN A 148 -20.21 1.03 5.66
N GLY A 149 -18.92 0.81 5.95
CA GLY A 149 -18.06 -0.17 5.30
C GLY A 149 -17.96 -1.45 6.14
N LEU A 150 -16.76 -2.02 6.22
CA LEU A 150 -16.52 -3.25 6.97
C LEU A 150 -16.46 -3.04 8.47
N ALA A 151 -16.22 -1.81 8.96
CA ALA A 151 -15.93 -1.56 10.37
C ALA A 151 -16.91 -2.20 11.37
N PRO A 152 -18.25 -2.18 11.16
CA PRO A 152 -19.19 -2.83 12.09
C PRO A 152 -19.02 -4.36 12.20
N GLN A 153 -18.42 -4.98 11.18
CA GLN A 153 -18.21 -6.43 11.10
C GLN A 153 -16.83 -6.85 11.62
N ILE A 154 -15.89 -5.91 11.76
CA ILE A 154 -14.53 -6.23 12.22
C ILE A 154 -14.56 -6.45 13.73
N VAL A 155 -14.28 -7.69 14.14
CA VAL A 155 -14.35 -8.11 15.55
C VAL A 155 -13.28 -7.38 16.38
N ASN A 156 -12.07 -7.23 15.84
CA ASN A 156 -10.93 -6.59 16.48
C ASN A 156 -10.64 -5.18 15.93
N LEU A 157 -11.69 -4.39 15.67
CA LEU A 157 -11.62 -3.10 14.96
C LEU A 157 -10.57 -2.14 15.51
N ALA A 158 -10.44 -2.01 16.83
CA ALA A 158 -9.49 -1.07 17.44
C ALA A 158 -8.03 -1.43 17.09
N ALA A 159 -7.67 -2.71 17.22
CA ALA A 159 -6.33 -3.20 16.88
C ALA A 159 -6.10 -3.11 15.36
N TRP A 160 -7.10 -3.51 14.56
CA TRP A 160 -7.03 -3.46 13.10
C TRP A 160 -6.84 -2.03 12.57
N LYS A 161 -7.62 -1.08 13.08
CA LYS A 161 -7.48 0.35 12.76
C LYS A 161 -6.09 0.87 13.10
N ALA A 162 -5.58 0.57 14.31
CA ALA A 162 -4.25 1.00 14.72
C ALA A 162 -3.16 0.46 13.78
N HIS A 163 -3.28 -0.80 13.36
CA HIS A 163 -2.38 -1.42 12.40
C HIS A 163 -2.42 -0.74 11.02
N LEU A 164 -3.61 -0.52 10.44
CA LEU A 164 -3.75 0.16 9.15
C LEU A 164 -3.21 1.60 9.19
N LEU A 165 -3.48 2.34 10.26
CA LEU A 165 -2.95 3.70 10.44
C LEU A 165 -1.41 3.70 10.58
N ALA A 166 -0.83 2.70 11.25
CA ALA A 166 0.62 2.58 11.32
C ALA A 166 1.24 2.30 9.94
N ARG A 167 0.63 1.41 9.13
CA ARG A 167 1.05 1.15 7.74
C ARG A 167 0.96 2.41 6.88
N LEU A 168 -0.14 3.15 6.96
CA LEU A 168 -0.33 4.39 6.21
C LEU A 168 0.67 5.48 6.62
N ARG A 169 0.93 5.63 7.94
CA ARG A 169 1.95 6.56 8.44
C ARG A 169 3.33 6.25 7.90
N HIS A 170 3.72 4.97 7.89
CA HIS A 170 5.00 4.56 7.32
C HIS A 170 5.11 4.93 5.84
N GLN A 171 4.04 4.73 5.07
CA GLN A 171 4.02 5.12 3.66
C GLN A 171 4.13 6.64 3.45
N ILE A 172 3.50 7.46 4.31
CA ILE A 172 3.64 8.93 4.29
C ILE A 172 5.10 9.34 4.54
N GLU A 173 5.75 8.71 5.52
CA GLU A 173 7.16 8.92 5.83
C GLU A 173 8.03 8.54 4.63
N LEU A 174 7.72 7.46 3.91
CA LEU A 174 8.47 7.03 2.73
C LEU A 174 8.30 7.92 1.49
N THR A 175 7.10 8.48 1.26
CA THR A 175 6.73 9.08 -0.04
C THR A 175 6.57 10.59 -0.04
N ALA A 176 6.31 11.21 1.12
CA ALA A 176 5.95 12.64 1.22
C ALA A 176 4.58 13.02 0.65
N ASP A 177 3.71 12.05 0.42
CA ASP A 177 2.43 12.31 -0.22
C ASP A 177 1.45 13.03 0.72
N GLY A 178 1.05 14.24 0.30
CA GLY A 178 0.04 15.03 1.01
C GLY A 178 -1.33 14.38 1.02
N SER A 179 -1.71 13.69 -0.05
CA SER A 179 -3.01 13.02 -0.15
C SER A 179 -3.16 11.88 0.85
N LEU A 180 -2.07 11.14 1.10
CA LEU A 180 -2.02 10.09 2.13
C LEU A 180 -2.13 10.69 3.54
N SER A 181 -1.58 11.89 3.75
CA SER A 181 -1.70 12.60 5.03
C SER A 181 -3.13 13.04 5.32
N GLU A 182 -3.84 13.54 4.30
CA GLU A 182 -5.28 13.85 4.40
C GLU A 182 -6.10 12.59 4.68
N LEU A 183 -5.82 11.49 3.96
CA LEU A 183 -6.45 10.20 4.19
C LEU A 183 -6.21 9.69 5.62
N TYR A 184 -4.98 9.84 6.15
CA TYR A 184 -4.68 9.46 7.53
C TYR A 184 -5.55 10.21 8.53
N GLN A 185 -5.68 11.53 8.37
CA GLN A 185 -6.50 12.36 9.24
C GLN A 185 -7.98 11.95 9.18
N GLU A 186 -8.49 11.71 7.98
CA GLU A 186 -9.86 11.21 7.76
C GLU A 186 -10.11 9.88 8.49
N LEU A 187 -9.26 8.87 8.24
CA LEU A 187 -9.41 7.54 8.84
C LEU A 187 -9.22 7.56 10.35
N ALA A 188 -8.32 8.41 10.87
CA ALA A 188 -8.12 8.59 12.30
C ALA A 188 -9.39 9.09 12.99
N ALA A 189 -10.20 9.92 12.32
CA ALA A 189 -11.45 10.45 12.85
C ALA A 189 -12.61 9.45 12.90
N TYR A 190 -12.55 8.33 12.18
CA TYR A 190 -13.62 7.32 12.21
C TYR A 190 -13.79 6.70 13.61
N PRO A 191 -15.03 6.40 14.04
CA PRO A 191 -15.27 5.81 15.36
C PRO A 191 -14.75 4.37 15.44
N THR A 192 -14.32 3.96 16.64
CA THR A 192 -13.90 2.58 16.95
C THR A 192 -14.92 1.84 17.81
N ASN A 193 -16.21 2.23 17.74
CA ASN A 193 -17.26 1.83 18.69
C ASN A 193 -17.19 0.35 19.09
N GLN A 194 -16.86 0.12 20.36
CA GLN A 194 -16.67 -1.19 20.99
C GLN A 194 -17.99 -1.87 21.38
N ALA A 195 -19.09 -1.63 20.65
CA ALA A 195 -20.41 -2.14 21.04
C ALA A 195 -20.47 -3.68 21.03
N HIS A 196 -19.50 -4.35 20.39
CA HIS A 196 -19.46 -5.80 20.21
C HIS A 196 -18.09 -6.41 20.54
N SER A 197 -17.43 -5.94 21.60
CA SER A 197 -16.27 -6.64 22.19
C SER A 197 -16.72 -7.96 22.83
N THR A 198 -17.14 -8.93 22.03
CA THR A 198 -17.28 -10.31 22.50
C THR A 198 -15.87 -10.82 22.78
N PRO A 199 -15.57 -11.32 24.00
CA PRO A 199 -14.30 -11.98 24.25
C PRO A 199 -14.12 -13.10 23.21
N ILE A 200 -13.06 -13.02 22.42
CA ILE A 200 -12.75 -14.05 21.43
C ILE A 200 -12.35 -15.31 22.20
N PRO A 201 -13.03 -16.46 22.00
CA PRO A 201 -12.61 -17.71 22.62
C PRO A 201 -11.22 -18.06 22.07
N ALA A 202 -10.22 -18.03 22.94
CA ALA A 202 -8.83 -18.37 22.66
C ALA A 202 -8.33 -17.80 21.32
N TYR A 203 -7.91 -16.53 21.33
CA TYR A 203 -6.74 -16.18 20.51
C TYR A 203 -5.68 -17.21 20.87
N HIS A 204 -5.43 -18.18 19.99
CA HIS A 204 -4.18 -18.89 20.09
C HIS A 204 -3.11 -17.81 19.91
N GLU A 205 -2.38 -17.53 20.98
CA GLU A 205 -1.16 -16.72 21.05
C GLU A 205 -0.03 -17.30 20.17
N THR A 206 -0.37 -17.94 19.04
CA THR A 206 0.54 -18.67 18.16
C THR A 206 0.81 -17.94 16.84
N MET A 207 0.22 -16.76 16.63
CA MET A 207 0.52 -15.87 15.50
C MET A 207 1.17 -14.58 16.01
N ASP A 208 2.34 -14.70 16.66
CA ASP A 208 3.21 -13.55 17.03
C ASP A 208 3.75 -12.78 15.80
N ILE A 209 3.46 -13.26 14.58
CA ILE A 209 4.07 -12.78 13.34
C ILE A 209 3.22 -11.69 12.66
N ALA A 210 1.89 -11.67 12.86
CA ALA A 210 1.01 -10.70 12.20
C ALA A 210 -0.31 -10.45 12.97
N LEU A 211 -0.82 -9.22 12.91
CA LEU A 211 -2.15 -8.90 13.43
C LEU A 211 -3.24 -9.51 12.54
N PRO A 212 -4.13 -10.37 13.07
CA PRO A 212 -5.18 -10.94 12.24
C PRO A 212 -6.28 -9.92 11.92
N PHE A 213 -6.87 -10.05 10.74
CA PHE A 213 -8.11 -9.42 10.33
C PHE A 213 -9.27 -10.37 10.63
N ALA A 214 -10.06 -10.10 11.68
CA ALA A 214 -11.19 -10.94 12.07
C ALA A 214 -12.52 -10.27 11.70
N LEU A 215 -13.30 -10.94 10.86
CA LEU A 215 -14.54 -10.43 10.28
C LEU A 215 -15.72 -11.32 10.66
N ARG A 216 -16.80 -10.72 11.17
CA ARG A 216 -18.06 -11.41 11.42
C ARG A 216 -18.86 -11.49 10.13
N THR A 217 -19.19 -12.70 9.70
CA THR A 217 -19.98 -12.97 8.49
C THR A 217 -21.23 -13.77 8.83
N PRO A 218 -22.20 -13.92 7.89
CA PRO A 218 -23.34 -14.83 8.06
C PRO A 218 -22.94 -16.28 8.33
N HIS A 219 -21.73 -16.69 7.96
CA HIS A 219 -21.20 -18.04 8.13
C HIS A 219 -20.37 -18.22 9.41
N GLY A 220 -20.25 -17.17 10.23
CA GLY A 220 -19.42 -17.15 11.44
C GLY A 220 -18.26 -16.14 11.34
N VAL A 221 -17.36 -16.19 12.32
CA VAL A 221 -16.18 -15.33 12.33
C VAL A 221 -15.10 -15.95 11.45
N LEU A 222 -14.69 -15.23 10.42
CA LEU A 222 -13.52 -15.55 9.59
C LEU A 222 -12.32 -14.78 10.12
N SER A 223 -11.15 -15.41 10.17
CA SER A 223 -9.92 -14.77 10.63
C SER A 223 -8.82 -14.93 9.59
N PHE A 224 -8.16 -13.84 9.24
CA PHE A 224 -7.12 -13.80 8.20
C PHE A 224 -5.83 -13.18 8.72
N PHE A 225 -4.70 -13.50 8.10
CA PHE A 225 -3.52 -12.64 8.10
C PHE A 225 -3.26 -12.18 6.67
N SER A 226 -2.77 -10.95 6.50
CA SER A 226 -2.47 -10.38 5.19
C SER A 226 -0.98 -10.40 4.89
N THR A 227 -0.62 -10.72 3.65
CA THR A 227 0.73 -10.50 3.13
C THR A 227 0.69 -9.50 1.99
N THR A 228 1.64 -8.58 1.96
CA THR A 228 1.81 -7.61 0.87
C THR A 228 2.88 -8.10 -0.08
N MET A 229 2.53 -8.27 -1.35
CA MET A 229 3.46 -8.54 -2.44
C MET A 229 3.67 -7.26 -3.26
N VAL A 230 4.93 -6.90 -3.50
CA VAL A 230 5.32 -5.73 -4.30
C VAL A 230 6.21 -6.16 -5.46
N PHE A 231 6.25 -5.36 -6.52
CA PHE A 231 7.17 -5.58 -7.64
C PHE A 231 8.58 -5.12 -7.26
N GLY A 232 9.54 -6.03 -7.26
CA GLY A 232 10.88 -5.77 -6.70
C GLY A 232 11.79 -4.87 -7.55
N THR A 233 11.71 -4.95 -8.88
CA THR A 233 12.55 -4.15 -9.80
C THR A 233 11.72 -3.50 -10.90
N PRO A 234 10.80 -2.58 -10.55
CA PRO A 234 9.94 -1.91 -11.52
C PRO A 234 10.76 -0.89 -12.31
N ILE A 235 10.61 -0.90 -13.64
CA ILE A 235 11.20 0.11 -14.54
C ILE A 235 10.22 1.24 -14.88
N ASP A 236 8.99 1.16 -14.38
CA ASP A 236 7.89 2.08 -14.62
C ASP A 236 7.27 2.50 -13.28
N VAL A 237 6.93 3.78 -13.17
CA VAL A 237 6.34 4.39 -11.95
C VAL A 237 5.07 3.67 -11.56
N THR A 238 4.18 3.40 -12.50
CA THR A 238 2.86 2.81 -12.22
C THR A 238 3.01 1.43 -11.61
N VAL A 239 3.86 0.58 -12.18
CA VAL A 239 4.12 -0.77 -11.64
C VAL A 239 4.81 -0.71 -10.27
N SER A 240 5.71 0.27 -10.06
CA SER A 240 6.40 0.45 -8.77
C SER A 240 5.45 0.82 -7.62
N GLU A 241 4.28 1.34 -7.96
CA GLU A 241 3.29 1.84 -7.02
C GLU A 241 2.14 0.85 -6.79
N LEU A 242 2.21 -0.34 -7.40
CA LEU A 242 1.24 -1.42 -7.21
C LEU A 242 1.69 -2.41 -6.13
N ALA A 243 0.72 -2.87 -5.35
CA ALA A 243 0.90 -3.94 -4.37
C ALA A 243 -0.30 -4.88 -4.40
N ILE A 244 -0.07 -6.15 -4.06
CA ILE A 244 -1.12 -7.16 -3.88
C ILE A 244 -1.23 -7.48 -2.39
N GLU A 245 -2.41 -7.28 -1.82
CA GLU A 245 -2.77 -7.75 -0.48
C GLU A 245 -3.47 -9.11 -0.62
N ALA A 246 -2.80 -10.15 -0.13
CA ALA A 246 -3.32 -11.52 -0.12
C ALA A 246 -3.72 -11.90 1.31
N PHE A 247 -4.99 -12.29 1.51
CA PHE A 247 -5.53 -12.65 2.82
C PHE A 247 -5.52 -14.16 2.98
N PHE A 248 -4.66 -14.70 3.83
CA PHE A 248 -4.62 -16.13 4.15
C PHE A 248 -5.48 -16.44 5.37
N PRO A 249 -6.13 -17.61 5.45
CA PRO A 249 -6.84 -18.00 6.65
C PRO A 249 -5.87 -18.14 7.82
N ALA A 250 -6.17 -17.49 8.94
CA ALA A 250 -5.36 -17.54 10.16
C ALA A 250 -5.61 -18.81 11.00
N ASN A 251 -6.58 -19.64 10.61
CA ASN A 251 -6.87 -20.92 11.27
C ASN A 251 -7.54 -21.91 10.31
N THR A 252 -7.51 -23.20 10.68
CA THR A 252 -8.06 -24.31 9.89
C THR A 252 -9.55 -24.15 9.62
N ALA A 253 -10.33 -23.69 10.61
CA ALA A 253 -11.78 -23.50 10.48
C ALA A 253 -12.13 -22.49 9.38
N THR A 254 -11.42 -21.36 9.33
CA THR A 254 -11.58 -20.36 8.26
C THR A 254 -11.19 -20.95 6.90
N ALA A 255 -10.08 -21.70 6.84
CA ALA A 255 -9.61 -22.32 5.60
C ALA A 255 -10.62 -23.33 5.02
N GLU A 256 -11.19 -24.20 5.86
CA GLU A 256 -12.19 -25.18 5.47
C GLU A 256 -13.48 -24.52 4.98
N LEU A 257 -13.97 -23.51 5.72
CA LEU A 257 -15.17 -22.79 5.36
C LEU A 257 -15.03 -22.07 4.02
N LEU A 258 -13.90 -21.41 3.76
CA LEU A 258 -13.65 -20.73 2.48
C LEU A 258 -13.60 -21.70 1.30
N ARG A 259 -13.02 -22.90 1.47
CA ARG A 259 -13.04 -23.95 0.44
C ARG A 259 -14.47 -24.42 0.14
N GLN A 260 -15.29 -24.62 1.17
CA GLN A 260 -16.69 -25.01 1.01
C GLN A 260 -17.50 -23.94 0.27
N LEU A 261 -17.38 -22.68 0.69
CA LEU A 261 -18.06 -21.54 0.05
C LEU A 261 -17.64 -21.38 -1.42
N HIS A 262 -16.34 -21.52 -1.71
CA HIS A 262 -15.84 -21.43 -3.07
C HIS A 262 -16.33 -22.58 -3.95
N ALA A 263 -16.32 -23.82 -3.46
CA ALA A 263 -16.83 -24.98 -4.20
C ALA A 263 -18.33 -24.83 -4.54
N ALA A 264 -19.13 -24.29 -3.60
CA ALA A 264 -20.54 -24.00 -3.84
C ALA A 264 -20.73 -22.90 -4.91
N LYS A 265 -19.90 -21.85 -4.87
CA LYS A 265 -19.92 -20.73 -5.85
C LYS A 265 -19.51 -21.17 -7.26
N THR A 266 -18.53 -22.06 -7.38
CA THR A 266 -18.08 -22.56 -8.69
C THR A 266 -19.11 -23.51 -9.29
N SER A 267 -19.77 -24.33 -8.46
CA SER A 267 -20.84 -25.24 -8.91
C SER A 267 -22.08 -24.50 -9.44
N SER A 268 -22.43 -23.36 -8.84
CA SER A 268 -23.56 -22.53 -9.32
C SER A 268 -23.25 -21.76 -10.60
N ARG A 269 -21.97 -21.42 -10.87
CA ARG A 269 -21.55 -20.80 -12.14
C ARG A 269 -21.52 -21.77 -13.33
N VAL A 270 -21.29 -23.06 -13.10
CA VAL A 270 -21.27 -24.09 -14.17
C VAL A 270 -22.69 -24.55 -14.56
N SER A 271 -23.68 -24.28 -13.71
CA SER A 271 -25.07 -24.70 -13.91
C SER A 271 -25.97 -23.66 -14.60
N ASN A 272 -25.42 -22.48 -14.93
CA ASN A 272 -26.06 -21.40 -15.70
C ASN A 272 -25.34 -21.22 -17.04
#